data_AF-A0A0A9YZZ6-F1
#
_entry.id   AF-A0A0A9YZZ6-F1
#
_cell.length_a   1.000
_cell.length_b   1.000
_cell.length_c   1.000
_cell.angle_alpha   90.00
_cell.angle_beta   90.00
_cell.angle_gamma   90.00
#
_symmetry.space_group_name_H-M   'P 1'
#
loop_
_entity.id
_entity.type
_entity.pdbx_description
1 polymer ?
#
loop_
_entity_poly.entity_id
_entity_poly.type
_entity_poly.pdbx_seq_one_letter_code
_entity_poly.pdbx_strand_id
1 'polypeptide(L)'
;SRAKGLRVGAMREWETSDIMDDDDVLLFFSDVHVVFSARFLERCRWNTRAGHSVYYPVIFSLYNPQVVYTLQGRPVPSETDRLLISRDTGFWKDFSYAMTCQYKSDLEKIGGLSEGWTGDDVTLYRKYVRSGLKVIRATDPGIFHVWHSKFCDPSVGINEFRTC
;
A
#
# COMPACT_ATOMS: atom_id res chain seq x y z
N SER A 1 10.18 9.30 8.86
CA SER A 1 8.75 8.96 9.03
C SER A 1 8.15 8.58 7.67
N ARG A 2 7.12 7.71 7.67
CA ARG A 2 6.40 7.26 6.45
C ARG A 2 5.94 8.43 5.58
N ALA A 3 5.28 9.41 6.20
CA ALA A 3 4.77 10.61 5.52
C ALA A 3 5.84 11.36 4.74
N LYS A 4 7.01 11.57 5.36
CA LYS A 4 8.13 12.27 4.72
C LYS A 4 8.65 11.49 3.51
N GLY A 5 8.78 10.17 3.62
CA GLY A 5 9.22 9.31 2.52
C GLY A 5 8.27 9.38 1.33
N LEU A 6 6.96 9.20 1.58
CA LEU A 6 5.94 9.30 0.54
C LEU A 6 5.90 10.69 -0.11
N ARG A 7 6.00 11.77 0.68
CA ARG A 7 6.02 13.14 0.15
C ARG A 7 7.25 13.39 -0.73
N VAL A 8 8.43 12.95 -0.30
CA VAL A 8 9.65 13.12 -1.10
C VAL A 8 9.55 12.32 -2.41
N GLY A 9 9.14 11.06 -2.35
CA GLY A 9 9.02 10.22 -3.55
C GLY A 9 7.95 10.71 -4.53
N ALA A 10 6.83 11.22 -4.04
CA ALA A 10 5.75 11.73 -4.88
C ALA A 10 6.05 13.10 -5.50
N MET A 11 6.83 13.95 -4.82
CA MET A 11 6.98 15.36 -5.21
C MET A 11 8.35 15.72 -5.79
N ARG A 12 9.47 15.10 -5.38
CA ARG A 12 10.82 15.61 -5.71
C ARG A 12 11.49 15.04 -6.96
N GLU A 13 11.21 13.80 -7.33
CA GLU A 13 12.01 13.10 -8.35
C GLU A 13 11.73 13.56 -9.79
N TRP A 14 10.63 14.30 -10.00
CA TRP A 14 10.11 14.61 -11.35
C TRP A 14 10.29 16.08 -11.75
N GLU A 15 10.70 16.95 -10.82
CA GLU A 15 10.88 18.39 -11.06
C GLU A 15 12.28 18.73 -11.60
N THR A 16 13.23 17.78 -11.61
CA THR A 16 14.64 18.03 -11.97
C THR A 16 15.05 17.57 -13.37
N SER A 17 14.14 16.97 -14.14
CA SER A 17 14.43 16.58 -15.53
C SER A 17 13.69 17.49 -16.49
N ASP A 18 14.36 17.96 -17.55
CA ASP A 18 13.77 18.60 -18.75
C ASP A 18 12.76 17.69 -19.51
N ILE A 19 12.27 16.65 -18.86
CA ILE A 19 11.21 15.73 -19.29
C ILE A 19 9.90 16.33 -18.79
N MET A 20 9.36 17.24 -19.60
CA MET A 20 7.97 17.72 -19.63
C MET A 20 7.27 17.85 -18.28
N ASP A 21 7.21 19.09 -17.78
CA ASP A 21 6.36 19.60 -16.68
C ASP A 21 4.85 19.28 -16.81
N ASP A 22 4.43 18.57 -17.87
CA ASP A 22 3.04 18.40 -18.31
C ASP A 22 2.55 16.92 -18.28
N ASP A 23 3.42 15.95 -17.99
CA ASP A 23 3.02 14.54 -17.94
C ASP A 23 2.52 14.15 -16.53
N ASP A 24 1.21 13.96 -16.40
CA ASP A 24 0.58 13.42 -15.19
C ASP A 24 0.96 11.95 -14.98
N VAL A 25 1.69 11.67 -13.89
CA VAL A 25 2.28 10.36 -13.63
C VAL A 25 1.42 9.50 -12.70
N LEU A 26 1.40 8.19 -12.97
CA LEU A 26 0.78 7.21 -12.10
C LEU A 26 1.73 6.85 -10.95
N LEU A 27 1.31 7.16 -9.73
CA LEU A 27 2.02 6.83 -8.50
C LEU A 27 1.43 5.57 -7.87
N PHE A 28 2.30 4.64 -7.47
CA PHE A 28 1.94 3.51 -6.61
C PHE A 28 2.61 3.68 -5.24
N PHE A 29 1.81 3.81 -4.19
CA PHE A 29 2.31 3.85 -2.82
C PHE A 29 2.43 2.45 -2.27
N SER A 30 3.64 2.11 -1.80
CA SER A 30 3.97 0.78 -1.30
C SER A 30 4.70 0.77 0.04
N ASP A 31 4.37 -0.22 0.87
CA ASP A 31 5.17 -0.58 2.03
C ASP A 31 6.40 -1.40 1.59
N VAL A 32 7.47 -1.38 2.40
CA VAL A 32 8.76 -2.03 2.09
C VAL A 32 8.70 -3.57 2.16
N HIS A 33 7.71 -4.13 2.87
CA HIS A 33 7.50 -5.57 3.01
C HIS A 33 6.41 -6.09 2.07
N VAL A 34 6.14 -5.37 0.98
CA VAL A 34 5.15 -5.77 -0.02
C VAL A 34 5.86 -6.33 -1.26
N VAL A 35 5.42 -7.50 -1.70
CA VAL A 35 5.85 -8.15 -2.93
C VAL A 35 4.68 -8.14 -3.90
N PHE A 36 4.93 -7.78 -5.16
CA PHE A 36 3.89 -7.72 -6.17
C PHE A 36 4.36 -8.24 -7.53
N SER A 37 3.41 -8.71 -8.32
CA SER A 37 3.62 -9.21 -9.68
C SER A 37 3.50 -8.10 -10.72
N ALA A 38 4.06 -8.31 -11.91
CA ALA A 38 3.81 -7.41 -13.06
C ALA A 38 2.30 -7.29 -13.38
N ARG A 39 1.53 -8.38 -13.20
CA ARG A 39 0.06 -8.36 -13.39
C ARG A 39 -0.66 -7.42 -12.41
N PHE A 40 -0.12 -7.23 -11.21
CA PHE A 40 -0.65 -6.23 -10.28
C PHE A 40 -0.45 -4.82 -10.83
N LEU A 41 0.72 -4.50 -11.40
CA LEU A 41 0.97 -3.18 -12.00
C LEU A 41 0.00 -2.89 -13.16
N GLU A 42 -0.34 -3.89 -13.98
CA GLU A 42 -1.35 -3.72 -15.02
C GLU A 42 -2.75 -3.44 -14.44
N ARG A 43 -3.15 -4.12 -13.36
CA ARG A 43 -4.42 -3.84 -12.66
C ARG A 43 -4.43 -2.48 -11.97
N CYS A 44 -3.31 -2.07 -11.40
CA CYS A 44 -3.08 -0.74 -10.85
C CYS A 44 -3.33 0.32 -11.93
N ARG A 45 -2.73 0.15 -13.11
CA ARG A 45 -2.93 1.03 -14.26
C ARG A 45 -4.36 0.99 -14.83
N TRP A 46 -4.98 -0.18 -14.97
CA TRP A 46 -6.33 -0.30 -15.53
C TRP A 46 -7.43 0.28 -14.64
N ASN A 47 -7.26 0.24 -13.32
CA ASN A 47 -8.25 0.75 -12.38
C ASN A 47 -8.04 2.22 -12.00
N THR A 48 -6.92 2.82 -12.39
CA THR A 48 -6.61 4.22 -12.09
C THR A 48 -6.69 5.06 -13.35
N ARG A 49 -7.42 6.18 -13.28
CA ARG A 49 -7.59 7.11 -14.41
C ARG A 49 -7.63 8.54 -13.87
N ALA A 50 -6.74 9.38 -14.38
CA ALA A 50 -6.63 10.78 -13.99
C ALA A 50 -7.99 11.49 -14.05
N GLY A 51 -8.35 12.19 -12.99
CA GLY A 51 -9.61 12.92 -12.84
C GLY A 51 -10.85 12.05 -12.73
N HIS A 52 -10.73 10.72 -12.67
CA HIS A 52 -11.88 9.82 -12.70
C HIS A 52 -11.85 8.72 -11.63
N SER A 53 -10.73 8.00 -11.46
CA SER A 53 -10.66 6.91 -10.48
C SER A 53 -9.29 6.70 -9.86
N VAL A 54 -9.31 6.29 -8.60
CA VAL A 54 -8.16 5.86 -7.79
C VAL A 54 -8.33 4.39 -7.41
N TYR A 55 -7.24 3.63 -7.35
CA TYR A 55 -7.30 2.21 -7.03
C TYR A 55 -6.64 1.89 -5.67
N TYR A 56 -7.40 1.24 -4.80
CA TYR A 56 -6.97 0.77 -3.49
C TYR A 56 -7.02 -0.77 -3.45
N PRO A 57 -5.92 -1.46 -3.77
CA PRO A 57 -5.90 -2.92 -3.69
C PRO A 57 -6.05 -3.41 -2.24
N VAL A 58 -6.89 -4.42 -2.04
CA VAL A 58 -6.90 -5.22 -0.80
C VAL A 58 -5.84 -6.31 -0.96
N ILE A 59 -4.77 -6.20 -0.19
CA ILE A 59 -3.60 -7.07 -0.29
C ILE A 59 -3.74 -8.34 0.55
N PHE A 60 -3.04 -9.41 0.17
CA PHE A 60 -3.00 -10.63 0.96
C PHE A 60 -1.85 -10.56 1.98
N SER A 61 -2.14 -10.64 3.27
CA SER A 61 -1.13 -10.62 4.34
C SER A 61 -0.79 -12.04 4.75
N LEU A 62 0.48 -12.42 4.60
CA LEU A 62 0.96 -13.73 5.03
C LEU A 62 1.06 -13.82 6.56
N TYR A 63 0.76 -15.00 7.09
CA TYR A 63 1.03 -15.33 8.49
C TYR A 63 2.51 -15.59 8.74
N ASN A 64 2.89 -15.67 10.01
CA ASN A 64 4.25 -16.05 10.39
C ASN A 64 4.58 -17.44 9.83
N PRO A 65 5.55 -17.57 8.91
CA PRO A 65 5.86 -18.85 8.29
C PRO A 65 6.43 -19.84 9.31
N GLN A 66 7.08 -19.37 10.37
CA GLN A 66 7.54 -20.25 11.44
C GLN A 66 6.35 -20.90 12.16
N VAL A 67 5.23 -20.20 12.33
CA VAL A 67 4.03 -20.77 12.97
C VAL A 67 3.30 -21.71 12.02
N VAL A 68 3.06 -21.30 10.77
CA VAL A 68 2.27 -22.06 9.80
C VAL A 68 2.90 -23.42 9.47
N TYR A 69 4.22 -23.45 9.21
CA TYR A 69 4.87 -24.66 8.71
C TYR A 69 5.46 -25.53 9.83
N THR A 70 6.15 -24.93 10.81
CA THR A 70 6.90 -25.74 11.80
C THR A 70 5.99 -26.45 12.80
N LEU A 71 4.84 -25.85 13.17
CA LEU A 71 3.85 -26.52 14.03
C LEU A 71 3.23 -27.75 13.37
N GLN A 72 3.30 -27.85 12.04
CA GLN A 72 2.85 -29.01 11.27
C GLN A 72 4.00 -30.00 10.97
N GLY A 73 5.19 -29.80 11.54
CA GLY A 73 6.39 -30.60 11.26
C GLY A 73 6.93 -30.42 9.84
N ARG A 74 6.54 -29.35 9.13
CA ARG A 74 6.99 -29.06 7.76
C ARG A 74 8.15 -28.06 7.76
N PRO A 75 9.14 -28.23 6.87
CA PRO A 75 10.16 -27.20 6.67
C PRO A 75 9.52 -25.93 6.09
N VAL A 76 10.09 -24.79 6.44
CA VAL A 76 9.62 -23.50 5.91
C VAL A 76 10.07 -23.39 4.43
N PRO A 77 9.14 -23.21 3.47
CA PRO A 77 9.48 -23.18 2.04
C PRO A 77 10.21 -21.89 1.64
N SER A 78 10.60 -21.72 0.37
CA SER A 78 11.22 -20.47 -0.11
C SER A 78 10.24 -19.27 -0.07
N GLU A 79 10.73 -18.02 -0.09
CA GLU A 79 9.86 -16.84 -0.10
C GLU A 79 8.84 -16.88 -1.24
N THR A 80 9.25 -17.29 -2.45
CA THR A 80 8.38 -17.37 -3.62
C THR A 80 7.29 -18.43 -3.45
N ASP A 81 7.64 -19.59 -2.91
CA ASP A 81 6.68 -20.69 -2.68
C ASP A 81 5.68 -20.37 -1.55
N ARG A 82 5.99 -19.39 -0.70
CA ARG A 82 5.09 -18.89 0.34
C ARG A 82 4.03 -17.92 -0.19
N LEU A 83 4.17 -17.39 -1.41
CA LEU A 83 3.22 -16.45 -2.04
C LEU A 83 1.95 -17.17 -2.52
N LEU A 84 1.33 -17.95 -1.63
CA LEU A 84 0.13 -18.74 -1.88
C LEU A 84 -1.05 -18.09 -1.15
N ILE A 85 -2.17 -17.93 -1.86
CA ILE A 85 -3.43 -17.47 -1.29
C ILE A 85 -4.21 -18.69 -0.79
N SER A 86 -4.24 -18.87 0.52
CA SER A 86 -5.01 -19.90 1.22
C SER A 86 -5.38 -19.41 2.61
N ARG A 87 -6.44 -19.97 3.19
CA ARG A 87 -6.82 -19.69 4.58
C ARG A 87 -5.72 -20.07 5.59
N ASP A 88 -4.85 -21.01 5.21
CA ASP A 88 -3.76 -21.48 6.06
C ASP A 88 -2.51 -20.59 5.99
N THR A 89 -2.38 -19.80 4.92
CA THR A 89 -1.15 -19.02 4.65
C THR A 89 -1.30 -17.54 4.98
N GLY A 90 -2.53 -17.03 5.08
CA GLY A 90 -2.77 -15.62 5.38
C GLY A 90 -4.23 -15.20 5.28
N PHE A 91 -4.44 -13.91 5.13
CA PHE A 91 -5.77 -13.29 5.05
C PHE A 91 -5.76 -12.02 4.19
N TRP A 92 -6.93 -11.64 3.67
CA TRP A 92 -7.11 -10.37 2.98
C TRP A 92 -7.15 -9.21 3.97
N LYS A 93 -6.23 -8.25 3.84
CA LYS A 93 -6.09 -7.11 4.76
C LYS A 93 -7.02 -5.96 4.37
N ASP A 94 -8.32 -6.20 4.43
CA ASP A 94 -9.39 -5.28 4.00
C ASP A 94 -9.55 -4.01 4.87
N PHE A 95 -8.92 -3.98 6.04
CA PHE A 95 -8.86 -2.83 6.94
C PHE A 95 -7.67 -1.89 6.69
N SER A 96 -6.77 -2.20 5.74
CA SER A 96 -5.60 -1.37 5.43
C SER A 96 -5.78 -0.57 4.15
N TYR A 97 -5.30 0.67 4.15
CA TYR A 97 -5.41 1.63 3.04
C TYR A 97 -4.05 2.15 2.57
N ALA A 98 -2.97 1.53 3.05
CA ALA A 98 -1.60 1.98 2.84
C ALA A 98 -1.15 1.89 1.38
N MET A 99 -1.74 0.95 0.65
CA MET A 99 -1.44 0.62 -0.74
C MET A 99 -2.46 1.28 -1.65
N THR A 100 -1.99 2.09 -2.59
CA THR A 100 -2.88 2.83 -3.50
C THR A 100 -2.17 3.24 -4.78
N CYS A 101 -2.92 3.23 -5.88
CA CYS A 101 -2.51 3.70 -7.20
C CYS A 101 -3.31 4.93 -7.60
N GLN A 102 -2.63 6.06 -7.79
CA GLN A 102 -3.23 7.36 -8.04
C GLN A 102 -2.39 8.18 -9.02
N TYR A 103 -3.04 9.02 -9.81
CA TYR A 103 -2.32 10.04 -10.57
C TYR A 103 -1.82 11.16 -9.64
N LYS A 104 -0.65 11.73 -9.95
CA LYS A 104 -0.08 12.85 -9.20
C LYS A 104 -1.05 14.03 -9.16
N SER A 105 -1.65 14.37 -10.30
CA SER A 105 -2.60 15.48 -10.39
C SER A 105 -3.82 15.28 -9.48
N ASP A 106 -4.30 14.05 -9.35
CA ASP A 106 -5.43 13.72 -8.47
C ASP A 106 -5.04 13.79 -6.99
N LEU A 107 -3.83 13.33 -6.64
CA LEU A 107 -3.29 13.46 -5.29
C LEU A 107 -3.17 14.94 -4.88
N GLU A 108 -2.70 15.80 -5.78
CA GLU A 108 -2.59 17.24 -5.54
C GLU A 108 -3.95 17.91 -5.42
N LYS A 109 -4.91 17.59 -6.30
CA LYS A 109 -6.29 18.12 -6.26
C LYS A 109 -7.00 17.86 -4.94
N ILE A 110 -6.73 16.71 -4.29
CA ILE A 110 -7.31 16.39 -2.98
C ILE A 110 -6.52 16.99 -1.80
N GLY A 111 -5.62 17.93 -2.06
CA GLY A 111 -4.80 18.61 -1.06
C GLY A 111 -3.54 17.86 -0.66
N GLY A 112 -3.07 16.92 -1.49
CA GLY A 112 -1.76 16.28 -1.39
C GLY A 112 -1.43 15.61 -0.04
N LEU A 113 -0.12 15.44 0.16
CA LEU A 113 0.49 15.00 1.41
C LEU A 113 1.00 16.23 2.18
N SER A 114 0.07 16.93 2.83
CA SER A 114 0.31 18.22 3.50
C SER A 114 1.41 18.16 4.57
N GLU A 115 2.01 19.31 4.86
CA GLU A 115 2.85 19.47 6.06
C GLU A 115 2.05 19.16 7.31
N GLY A 116 2.57 18.24 8.14
CA GLY A 116 1.85 17.71 9.30
C GLY A 116 1.01 16.45 9.04
N TRP A 117 0.91 15.94 7.80
CA TRP A 117 0.34 14.60 7.59
C TRP A 117 1.18 13.56 8.33
N THR A 118 0.57 12.81 9.23
CA THR A 118 1.25 11.80 10.06
C THR A 118 1.61 10.54 9.29
N GLY A 119 1.14 10.41 8.04
CA GLY A 119 1.26 9.18 7.28
C GLY A 119 0.12 8.22 7.55
N ASP A 120 -1.01 8.71 8.06
CA ASP A 120 -2.23 7.93 8.24
C ASP A 120 -2.90 7.64 6.89
N ASP A 121 -3.00 6.37 6.55
CA ASP A 121 -3.56 5.89 5.28
C ASP A 121 -5.09 6.09 5.22
N VAL A 122 -5.78 5.97 6.35
CA VAL A 122 -7.23 6.22 6.48
C VAL A 122 -7.58 7.67 6.15
N THR A 123 -6.79 8.62 6.62
CA THR A 123 -7.00 10.04 6.32
C THR A 123 -6.88 10.32 4.82
N LEU A 124 -5.88 9.76 4.13
CA LEU A 124 -5.75 9.91 2.68
C LEU A 124 -6.92 9.27 1.94
N TYR A 125 -7.30 8.05 2.31
CA TYR A 125 -8.46 7.36 1.74
C TYR A 125 -9.75 8.20 1.88
N ARG A 126 -9.99 8.78 3.06
CA ARG A 126 -11.15 9.65 3.32
C ARG A 126 -11.17 10.91 2.45
N LYS A 127 -10.01 11.45 2.07
CA LYS A 127 -9.93 12.58 1.12
C LYS A 127 -10.43 12.16 -0.26
N TYR A 128 -10.01 11.00 -0.77
CA TYR A 128 -10.49 10.48 -2.06
C TYR A 128 -11.99 10.17 -2.06
N VAL A 129 -12.52 9.58 -0.98
CA VAL A 129 -13.96 9.34 -0.85
C VAL A 129 -14.77 10.64 -0.95
N ARG A 130 -14.20 11.77 -0.55
CA ARG A 130 -14.86 13.09 -0.59
C ARG A 130 -14.56 13.91 -1.85
N SER A 131 -13.66 13.47 -2.73
CA SER A 131 -13.15 14.29 -3.85
C SER A 131 -13.95 14.18 -5.15
N GLY A 132 -14.98 13.33 -5.19
CA GLY A 132 -15.74 13.05 -6.41
C GLY A 132 -15.08 12.03 -7.34
N LEU A 133 -13.84 11.61 -7.07
CA LEU A 133 -13.17 10.52 -7.77
C LEU A 133 -13.79 9.18 -7.37
N LYS A 134 -13.92 8.26 -8.33
CA LYS A 134 -14.36 6.90 -8.03
C LYS A 134 -13.24 6.13 -7.33
N VAL A 135 -13.49 5.74 -6.08
CA VAL A 135 -12.59 4.85 -5.34
C VAL A 135 -12.89 3.40 -5.72
N ILE A 136 -11.96 2.76 -6.44
CA ILE A 136 -12.03 1.34 -6.77
C ILE A 136 -11.26 0.57 -5.72
N ARG A 137 -11.93 -0.34 -5.01
CA ARG A 137 -11.32 -1.19 -3.98
C ARG A 137 -11.70 -2.64 -4.19
N ALA A 138 -10.71 -3.52 -4.34
CA ALA A 138 -10.91 -4.95 -4.60
C ALA A 138 -9.70 -5.77 -4.13
N THR A 139 -9.93 -7.04 -3.78
CA THR A 139 -8.86 -8.01 -3.51
C THR A 139 -8.01 -8.22 -4.76
N ASP A 140 -6.69 -8.11 -4.60
CA ASP A 140 -5.75 -8.29 -5.71
C ASP A 140 -4.81 -9.48 -5.43
N PRO A 141 -4.87 -10.56 -6.23
CA PRO A 141 -4.06 -11.76 -5.99
C PRO A 141 -2.60 -11.62 -6.38
N GLY A 142 -2.20 -10.48 -6.95
CA GLY A 142 -0.84 -10.22 -7.39
C GLY A 142 -0.02 -9.40 -6.41
N ILE A 143 -0.49 -9.19 -5.17
CA ILE A 143 0.17 -8.35 -4.18
C ILE A 143 0.05 -8.95 -2.76
N PHE A 144 1.20 -9.07 -2.10
CA PHE A 144 1.36 -9.75 -0.83
C PHE A 144 2.10 -8.88 0.16
N HIS A 145 1.62 -8.81 1.39
CA HIS A 145 2.40 -8.30 2.52
C HIS A 145 3.10 -9.48 3.19
N VAL A 146 4.42 -9.50 3.09
CA VAL A 146 5.27 -10.53 3.71
C VAL A 146 5.26 -10.33 5.22
N TRP A 147 5.12 -11.42 5.96
CA TRP A 147 5.19 -11.36 7.40
C TRP A 147 6.56 -10.86 7.85
N HIS A 148 6.56 -9.93 8.79
CA HIS A 148 7.76 -9.48 9.49
C HIS A 148 7.43 -9.27 10.96
N SER A 149 8.42 -9.44 11.84
CA SER A 149 8.26 -9.08 13.24
C SER A 149 7.99 -7.59 13.37
N LYS A 150 7.10 -7.22 14.29
CA LYS A 150 6.90 -5.83 14.70
C LYS A 150 7.35 -5.69 16.15
N PHE A 151 8.15 -4.68 16.42
CA PHE A 151 8.42 -4.27 17.80
C PHE A 151 7.39 -3.20 18.18
N CYS A 152 6.52 -3.54 19.12
CA CYS A 152 5.51 -2.63 19.64
C CYS A 152 6.03 -2.08 20.96
N ASP A 153 6.57 -0.86 20.92
CA ASP A 153 7.07 -0.19 22.13
C ASP A 153 5.87 0.12 23.05
N PRO A 154 5.78 -0.49 24.25
CA PRO A 154 4.65 -0.27 25.15
C PRO A 154 4.65 1.12 25.79
N SER A 155 5.71 1.91 25.61
CA SER A 155 5.78 3.30 26.08
C SER A 155 5.06 4.29 25.16
N VAL A 156 4.66 3.87 23.95
CA VAL A 156 3.83 4.70 23.06
C VAL A 156 2.39 4.75 23.57
N GLY A 157 1.65 5.80 23.19
CA GLY A 157 0.25 5.95 23.61
C GLY A 157 -0.59 4.75 23.20
N ILE A 158 -1.62 4.42 24.00
CA ILE A 158 -2.43 3.20 23.80
C ILE A 158 -3.06 3.07 22.39
N ASN A 159 -3.33 4.20 21.74
CA ASN A 159 -3.85 4.21 20.37
C ASN A 159 -2.78 3.79 19.35
N GLU A 160 -1.54 4.25 19.50
CA GLU A 160 -0.43 3.84 18.63
C GLU A 160 -0.05 2.38 18.90
N PHE A 161 -0.07 1.96 20.16
CA PHE A 161 0.18 0.57 20.53
C PHE A 161 -0.83 -0.39 19.89
N ARG A 162 -2.11 0.01 19.79
CA ARG A 162 -3.17 -0.78 19.12
C ARG A 162 -3.02 -0.86 17.60
N THR A 163 -2.29 0.06 16.99
CA THR A 163 -2.01 0.02 15.54
C THR A 163 -0.75 -0.77 15.19
N CYS A 164 0.00 -1.17 16.22
CA CYS A 164 1.02 -2.19 16.12
C CYS A 164 0.33 -3.57 16.08
#